data_AF-A0A6M3M5B5-F1
#
_entry.id   AF-A0A6M3M5B5-F1
#
_cell.length_a   1.000
_cell.length_b   1.000
_cell.length_c   1.000
_cell.angle_alpha   90.00
_cell.angle_beta   90.00
_cell.angle_gamma   90.00
#
_symmetry.space_group_name_H-M   'P 1'
#
loop_
_entity.id
_entity.type
_entity.pdbx_description
1 polymer ?
#
loop_
_entity_poly.entity_id
_entity_poly.type
_entity_poly.pdbx_seq_one_letter_code
_entity_poly.pdbx_strand_id
1 'polypeptide(L)'
;GINVLVLREGAKDFFWKANIRDLEADEVALDIHHIFPRDWCVKQGIAARVFDSIINKTPISYKANRMIGGTAPSQYLDKLQAHEQVQLDDAAMNALLESHCIPVEALRADDFISFYELRQKALLTLIEKTMGKQTAAE
;
A
#
# COMPACT_ATOMS: atom_id res chain seq x y z
N GLY A 1 -0.34 15.47 -2.84
CA GLY A 1 0.08 14.42 -3.78
C GLY A 1 -0.79 13.18 -3.62
N ILE A 2 -0.62 12.16 -4.47
CA ILE A 2 -1.52 10.99 -4.51
C ILE A 2 -1.57 10.18 -3.19
N ASN A 3 -0.44 10.06 -2.48
CA ASN A 3 -0.40 9.38 -1.18
C ASN A 3 -1.25 10.08 -0.11
N VAL A 4 -1.39 11.41 -0.20
CA VAL A 4 -2.28 12.16 0.69
C VAL A 4 -3.75 11.82 0.38
N LEU A 5 -4.10 11.58 -0.88
CA LEU A 5 -5.45 11.16 -1.26
C LEU A 5 -5.75 9.76 -0.72
N VAL A 6 -4.79 8.83 -0.85
CA VAL A 6 -4.90 7.48 -0.30
C VAL A 6 -5.17 7.52 1.22
N LEU A 7 -4.38 8.30 1.98
CA LEU A 7 -4.60 8.48 3.42
C LEU A 7 -5.97 9.12 3.74
N ARG A 8 -6.41 10.10 2.94
CA ARG A 8 -7.72 10.75 3.13
C ARG A 8 -8.91 9.84 2.88
N GLU A 9 -8.79 8.86 2.00
CA GLU A 9 -9.82 7.84 1.80
C GLU A 9 -9.82 6.74 2.88
N GLY A 10 -8.97 6.87 3.91
CA GLY A 10 -8.99 6.01 5.09
C GLY A 10 -7.96 4.88 5.06
N ALA A 11 -6.89 5.03 4.27
CA ALA A 11 -5.78 4.09 4.29
C ALA A 11 -5.16 3.95 5.70
N LYS A 12 -4.86 2.71 6.08
CA LYS A 12 -4.38 2.34 7.43
C LYS A 12 -3.02 1.68 7.36
N ASP A 13 -2.13 2.05 8.27
CA ASP A 13 -0.81 1.40 8.35
C ASP A 13 -0.92 -0.12 8.49
N PHE A 14 -0.05 -0.85 7.78
CA PHE A 14 -0.09 -2.30 7.69
C PHE A 14 0.20 -3.02 9.00
N PHE A 15 1.00 -2.41 9.87
CA PHE A 15 1.40 -3.01 11.15
C PHE A 15 0.49 -2.58 12.29
N TRP A 16 0.22 -1.29 12.38
CA TRP A 16 -0.58 -0.69 13.45
C TRP A 16 -2.08 -0.77 13.18
N LYS A 17 -2.50 -0.99 11.93
CA LYS A 17 -3.90 -1.07 11.49
C LYS A 17 -4.70 0.21 11.79
N ALA A 18 -3.98 1.31 11.99
CA ALA A 18 -4.49 2.60 12.39
C ALA A 18 -4.39 3.62 11.25
N ASN A 19 -5.29 4.60 11.26
CA ASN A 19 -5.27 5.70 10.31
C ASN A 19 -4.19 6.72 10.70
N ILE A 20 -3.88 7.65 9.79
CA ILE A 20 -2.84 8.66 10.04
C ILE A 20 -3.05 9.49 11.31
N ARG A 21 -4.30 9.83 11.69
CA ARG A 21 -4.56 10.68 12.87
C ARG A 21 -4.19 9.97 14.17
N ASP A 22 -4.54 8.70 14.28
CA ASP A 22 -4.22 7.90 15.46
C ASP A 22 -2.70 7.70 15.57
N LEU A 23 -2.02 7.48 14.43
CA LEU A 23 -0.57 7.32 14.38
C LEU A 23 0.18 8.61 14.72
N GLU A 24 -0.31 9.77 14.28
CA GLU A 24 0.27 11.06 14.66
C GLU A 24 0.18 11.29 16.18
N ALA A 25 -0.92 10.89 16.82
CA ALA A 25 -1.08 10.99 18.27
C ALA A 25 -0.09 10.08 19.03
N ASP A 26 0.25 8.93 18.46
CA ASP A 26 1.21 7.97 19.00
C ASP A 26 2.67 8.26 18.55
N GLU A 27 2.93 9.42 17.94
CA GLU A 27 4.24 9.83 17.40
C GLU A 27 4.81 8.83 16.37
N VAL A 28 3.95 8.08 15.69
CA VAL A 28 4.31 7.14 14.64
C VAL A 28 4.30 7.85 13.28
N ALA A 29 5.50 8.14 12.76
CA ALA A 29 5.66 8.71 11.43
C ALA A 29 5.37 7.69 10.31
N LEU A 30 4.73 8.19 9.24
CA LEU A 30 4.57 7.48 7.96
C LEU A 30 5.56 8.01 6.94
N ASP A 31 6.14 7.11 6.15
CA ASP A 31 6.97 7.43 4.99
C ASP A 31 6.55 6.59 3.78
N ILE A 32 7.04 6.94 2.60
CA ILE A 32 6.63 6.37 1.33
C ILE A 32 7.56 5.21 0.97
N HIS A 33 7.04 4.00 1.11
CA HIS A 33 7.81 2.78 0.89
C HIS A 33 7.25 1.95 -0.27
N HIS A 34 8.10 1.06 -0.82
CA HIS A 34 7.70 0.18 -1.90
C HIS A 34 6.75 -0.92 -1.41
N ILE A 35 5.73 -1.23 -2.22
CA ILE A 35 4.82 -2.35 -1.97
C ILE A 35 5.48 -3.66 -2.40
N PHE A 36 5.87 -3.75 -3.67
CA PHE A 36 6.82 -4.76 -4.12
C PHE A 36 8.24 -4.27 -3.83
N PRO A 37 9.02 -4.96 -2.97
CA PRO A 37 10.31 -4.45 -2.53
C PRO A 37 11.30 -4.27 -3.68
N ARG A 38 12.13 -3.23 -3.58
CA ARG A 38 13.19 -2.95 -4.57
C ARG A 38 14.04 -4.18 -4.86
N ASP A 39 14.52 -4.86 -3.83
CA ASP A 39 15.38 -6.04 -3.96
C ASP A 39 14.70 -7.18 -4.70
N TRP A 40 13.39 -7.37 -4.48
CA TRP A 40 12.61 -8.36 -5.21
C TRP A 40 12.45 -7.94 -6.67
N CYS A 41 12.07 -6.68 -6.94
CA CYS A 41 11.88 -6.18 -8.31
C CYS A 41 13.15 -6.27 -9.15
N VAL A 42 14.31 -5.96 -8.57
CA VAL A 42 15.62 -6.09 -9.23
C VAL A 42 15.90 -7.55 -9.61
N LYS A 43 15.62 -8.50 -8.71
CA LYS A 43 15.79 -9.94 -8.98
C LYS A 43 14.84 -10.45 -10.07
N GLN A 44 13.65 -9.87 -10.19
CA GLN A 44 12.69 -10.17 -11.27
C GLN A 44 13.02 -9.47 -12.60
N GLY A 45 14.09 -8.66 -12.67
CA GLY A 45 14.45 -7.93 -13.89
C GLY A 45 13.50 -6.77 -14.24
N ILE A 46 12.71 -6.29 -13.27
CA ILE A 46 11.81 -5.14 -13.49
C ILE A 46 12.66 -3.85 -13.53
N ALA A 47 12.42 -3.02 -14.54
CA ALA A 47 13.19 -1.78 -14.70
C ALA A 47 12.91 -0.78 -13.57
N ALA A 48 13.97 -0.09 -13.10
CA ALA A 48 13.88 0.90 -12.01
C ALA A 48 12.83 1.99 -12.26
N ARG A 49 12.73 2.49 -13.51
CA ARG A 49 11.69 3.46 -13.88
C ARG A 49 10.26 3.00 -13.59
N VAL A 50 10.02 1.69 -13.54
CA VAL A 50 8.71 1.10 -13.28
C VAL A 50 8.53 0.87 -11.79
N PHE A 51 9.45 0.15 -11.13
CA PHE A 51 9.28 -0.18 -9.72
C PHE A 51 9.51 1.00 -8.77
N ASP A 52 10.25 2.05 -9.16
CA ASP A 52 10.41 3.27 -8.35
C ASP A 52 9.27 4.27 -8.54
N SER A 53 8.33 3.98 -9.43
CA SER A 53 7.16 4.83 -9.65
C SER A 53 6.24 4.87 -8.43
N ILE A 54 5.40 5.90 -8.37
CA ILE A 54 4.42 6.08 -7.30
C ILE A 54 3.39 4.94 -7.25
N ILE A 55 3.17 4.24 -8.36
CA ILE A 55 2.25 3.10 -8.47
C ILE A 55 2.70 1.92 -7.62
N ASN A 56 4.00 1.76 -7.38
CA ASN A 56 4.53 0.74 -6.49
C ASN A 56 4.91 1.28 -5.10
N LYS A 57 4.35 2.43 -4.69
CA LYS A 57 4.67 3.05 -3.41
C LYS A 57 3.41 3.37 -2.60
N THR A 58 3.55 3.35 -1.29
CA THR A 58 2.44 3.63 -0.37
C THR A 58 2.96 4.22 0.94
N PRO A 59 2.22 5.15 1.58
CA PRO A 59 2.58 5.65 2.90
C PRO A 59 2.32 4.57 3.96
N ILE A 60 3.37 4.14 4.64
CA ILE A 60 3.32 3.17 5.75
C ILE A 60 4.39 3.52 6.77
N SER A 61 4.25 2.99 7.98
CA SER A 61 5.19 3.20 9.08
C SER A 61 6.50 2.44 8.85
N TYR A 62 7.53 2.86 9.57
CA TYR A 62 8.81 2.15 9.59
C TYR A 62 8.66 0.68 10.01
N LYS A 63 7.76 0.35 10.95
CA LYS A 63 7.53 -1.03 11.38
C LYS A 63 6.92 -1.88 10.27
N ALA A 64 5.92 -1.36 9.57
CA ALA A 64 5.36 -2.01 8.39
C ALA A 64 6.43 -2.24 7.31
N ASN A 65 7.26 -1.23 7.02
CA ASN A 65 8.36 -1.36 6.06
C ASN A 65 9.40 -2.41 6.47
N ARG A 66 9.71 -2.55 7.77
CA ARG A 66 10.59 -3.63 8.27
C ARG A 66 10.00 -5.02 8.03
N MET A 67 8.68 -5.17 8.16
CA MET A 67 7.99 -6.44 7.89
C MET A 67 8.01 -6.78 6.40
N ILE A 68 7.84 -5.78 5.53
CA ILE A 68 7.95 -5.93 4.08
C ILE A 68 9.33 -6.44 3.66
N GLY A 69 10.39 -5.80 4.18
CA GLY A 69 11.77 -6.21 3.92
C GLY A 69 12.11 -6.26 2.42
N GLY A 70 12.75 -7.34 1.97
CA GLY A 70 13.19 -7.56 0.58
C GLY A 70 12.56 -8.77 -0.11
N THR A 71 11.51 -9.35 0.47
CA THR A 71 10.87 -10.58 -0.02
C THR A 71 9.66 -10.30 -0.91
N ALA A 72 9.15 -11.32 -1.58
CA ALA A 72 7.93 -11.20 -2.37
C ALA A 72 6.72 -10.82 -1.47
N PRO A 73 5.71 -10.11 -2.00
CA PRO A 73 4.52 -9.78 -1.24
C PRO A 73 3.79 -10.92 -0.57
N SER A 74 3.58 -12.04 -1.25
CA SER A 74 3.01 -13.25 -0.66
C SER A 74 3.69 -13.61 0.67
N GLN A 75 5.02 -13.63 0.68
CA GLN A 75 5.83 -14.02 1.83
C GLN A 75 5.81 -13.00 2.96
N TYR A 76 5.87 -11.69 2.67
CA TYR A 76 5.80 -10.70 3.75
C TYR A 76 4.38 -10.59 4.30
N LEU A 77 3.34 -10.82 3.49
CA LEU A 77 1.95 -10.79 3.93
C LEU A 77 1.68 -11.91 4.94
N ASP A 78 2.15 -13.13 4.68
CA ASP A 78 2.04 -14.24 5.62
C ASP A 78 2.68 -13.90 6.97
N LYS A 79 3.90 -13.34 6.95
CA LYS A 79 4.62 -12.91 8.16
C LYS A 79 3.92 -11.77 8.88
N LEU A 80 3.43 -10.79 8.12
CA LEU A 80 2.74 -9.62 8.66
C LEU A 80 1.44 -10.06 9.33
N GLN A 81 0.61 -10.87 8.66
CA GLN A 81 -0.65 -11.39 9.21
C GLN A 81 -0.44 -12.21 10.48
N ALA A 82 0.59 -13.08 10.50
CA ALA A 82 0.89 -13.93 11.65
C ALA A 82 1.56 -13.20 12.82
N HIS A 83 2.04 -11.96 12.64
CA HIS A 83 2.73 -11.21 13.68
C HIS A 83 1.78 -10.89 14.85
N GLU A 84 2.23 -11.06 16.09
CA GLU A 84 1.41 -10.95 17.32
C GLU A 84 0.66 -9.61 17.44
N GLN A 85 1.26 -8.51 17.00
CA GLN A 85 0.61 -7.19 16.99
C GLN A 85 -0.49 -7.05 15.90
N VAL A 86 -0.36 -7.79 14.81
CA VAL A 86 -1.20 -7.61 13.61
C VAL A 86 -2.38 -8.58 13.66
N GLN A 87 -2.12 -9.88 13.72
CA GLN A 87 -3.10 -10.96 13.84
C GLN A 87 -4.38 -10.73 13.02
N LEU A 88 -4.21 -10.52 11.73
CA LEU A 88 -5.32 -10.36 10.78
C LEU A 88 -5.54 -11.66 10.02
N ASP A 89 -6.81 -12.02 9.85
CA ASP A 89 -7.20 -13.01 8.85
C ASP A 89 -7.09 -12.42 7.43
N ASP A 90 -7.29 -13.26 6.42
CA ASP A 90 -7.17 -12.86 5.03
C ASP A 90 -8.17 -11.76 4.67
N ALA A 91 -9.41 -11.85 5.15
CA ALA A 91 -10.44 -10.87 4.84
C ALA A 91 -10.09 -9.47 5.39
N ALA A 92 -9.62 -9.39 6.63
CA ALA A 92 -9.23 -8.14 7.25
C ALA A 92 -7.94 -7.57 6.65
N MET A 93 -6.97 -8.41 6.29
CA MET A 93 -5.77 -7.97 5.57
C MET A 93 -6.14 -7.46 4.17
N ASN A 94 -7.05 -8.13 3.46
CA ASN A 94 -7.52 -7.70 2.13
C ASN A 94 -8.16 -6.32 2.21
N ALA A 95 -9.08 -6.10 3.17
CA ALA A 95 -9.71 -4.80 3.38
C ALA A 95 -8.68 -3.69 3.70
N LEU A 96 -7.64 -4.03 4.49
CA LEU A 96 -6.56 -3.11 4.80
C LEU A 96 -5.73 -2.77 3.55
N LEU A 97 -5.38 -3.74 2.71
CA LEU A 97 -4.66 -3.51 1.45
C LEU A 97 -5.50 -2.68 0.46
N GLU A 98 -6.79 -2.99 0.33
CA GLU A 98 -7.73 -2.27 -0.53
C GLU A 98 -7.86 -0.79 -0.15
N SER A 99 -7.73 -0.46 1.14
CA SER A 99 -7.72 0.93 1.61
C SER A 99 -6.57 1.77 1.01
N HIS A 100 -5.50 1.11 0.54
CA HIS A 100 -4.38 1.73 -0.17
C HIS A 100 -4.50 1.69 -1.71
N CYS A 101 -5.68 1.34 -2.22
CA CYS A 101 -5.94 1.03 -3.63
C CYS A 101 -5.03 -0.10 -4.14
N ILE A 102 -4.71 -1.10 -3.31
CA ILE A 102 -3.85 -2.21 -3.71
C ILE A 102 -4.70 -3.36 -4.26
N PRO A 103 -4.44 -3.83 -5.49
CA PRO A 103 -5.06 -5.03 -6.05
C PRO A 103 -4.57 -6.27 -5.29
N VAL A 104 -5.40 -6.77 -4.38
CA VAL A 104 -5.06 -7.85 -3.44
C VAL A 104 -4.64 -9.13 -4.14
N GLU A 105 -5.42 -9.60 -5.11
CA GLU A 105 -5.15 -10.87 -5.80
C GLU A 105 -3.80 -10.85 -6.51
N ALA A 106 -3.51 -9.77 -7.25
CA ALA A 106 -2.23 -9.60 -7.92
C ALA A 106 -1.07 -9.47 -6.93
N LEU A 107 -1.29 -8.79 -5.80
CA LEU A 107 -0.28 -8.69 -4.75
C LEU A 107 0.03 -10.07 -4.15
N ARG A 108 -0.99 -10.84 -3.75
CA ARG A 108 -0.82 -12.18 -3.16
C ARG A 108 -0.23 -13.20 -4.13
N ALA A 109 -0.45 -13.03 -5.43
CA ALA A 109 0.13 -13.85 -6.49
C ALA A 109 1.57 -13.44 -6.88
N ASP A 110 2.14 -12.41 -6.24
CA ASP A 110 3.42 -11.80 -6.62
C ASP A 110 3.44 -11.30 -8.08
N ASP A 111 2.27 -11.03 -8.67
CA ASP A 111 2.12 -10.58 -10.05
C ASP A 111 2.25 -9.06 -10.12
N PHE A 112 3.49 -8.60 -10.28
CA PHE A 112 3.80 -7.18 -10.39
C PHE A 112 3.12 -6.50 -11.58
N ILE A 113 2.97 -7.18 -12.72
CA ILE A 113 2.44 -6.57 -13.94
C ILE A 113 0.95 -6.26 -13.75
N SER A 114 0.17 -7.28 -13.34
CA SER A 114 -1.25 -7.10 -13.05
C SER A 114 -1.47 -6.11 -11.92
N PHE A 115 -0.65 -6.18 -10.85
CA PHE A 115 -0.69 -5.21 -9.75
C PHE A 115 -0.50 -3.78 -10.26
N TYR A 116 0.50 -3.55 -11.11
CA TYR A 116 0.83 -2.22 -11.61
C TYR A 116 -0.33 -1.61 -12.40
N GLU A 117 -0.85 -2.36 -13.37
CA GLU A 117 -1.93 -1.89 -14.24
C GLU A 117 -3.22 -1.62 -13.46
N LEU A 118 -3.59 -2.55 -12.57
CA LEU A 118 -4.81 -2.43 -11.77
C LEU A 118 -4.70 -1.29 -10.75
N ARG A 119 -3.54 -1.17 -10.08
CA ARG A 119 -3.32 -0.09 -9.10
C ARG A 119 -3.27 1.27 -9.78
N GLN A 120 -2.65 1.38 -10.96
CA GLN A 120 -2.65 2.62 -11.73
C GLN A 120 -4.08 3.09 -12.04
N LYS A 121 -4.95 2.18 -12.50
CA LYS A 121 -6.36 2.48 -12.76
C LYS A 121 -7.09 2.91 -11.48
N ALA A 122 -6.95 2.16 -10.39
CA ALA A 122 -7.59 2.48 -9.12
C ALA A 122 -7.18 3.86 -8.57
N LEU A 123 -5.89 4.18 -8.66
CA LEU A 123 -5.35 5.47 -8.26
C LEU A 123 -5.83 6.62 -9.16
N LEU A 124 -6.00 6.38 -10.46
CA LEU A 124 -6.56 7.36 -11.38
C LEU A 124 -8.03 7.64 -11.07
N THR A 125 -8.83 6.59 -10.86
CA THR A 125 -10.24 6.71 -10.43
C THR A 125 -10.36 7.49 -9.11
N LEU A 126 -9.43 7.29 -8.17
CA LEU A 126 -9.39 8.06 -6.93
C LEU A 126 -9.13 9.57 -7.19
N ILE A 127 -8.21 9.88 -8.09
CA ILE A 127 -7.94 11.27 -8.49
C ILE A 127 -9.20 11.88 -9.12
N GLU A 128 -9.81 11.20 -10.08
CA GLU A 128 -11.03 11.65 -10.78
C GLU A 128 -12.18 11.90 -9.81
N LYS A 129 -12.43 10.96 -8.88
CA LYS A 129 -13.43 11.10 -7.81
C LYS A 129 -13.17 12.34 -6.95
N THR A 130 -11.91 12.59 -6.60
CA THR A 130 -11.54 13.74 -5.78
C THR A 130 -11.74 15.06 -6.53
N MET A 131 -11.32 15.13 -7.80
CA MET A 131 -11.51 16.32 -8.63
C MET A 131 -12.99 16.59 -8.93
N GLY A 132 -13.77 15.55 -9.22
CA GLY A 132 -15.21 15.67 -9.44
C GLY A 132 -15.97 16.19 -8.21
N LYS A 133 -15.58 15.74 -7.00
CA LYS A 133 -16.13 16.26 -5.73
C LYS A 133 -15.76 17.73 -5.47
N GLN A 134 -14.58 18.17 -5.92
CA GLN A 134 -14.18 19.57 -5.78
C GLN A 134 -14.93 20.53 -6.71
N THR A 135 -15.56 20.01 -7.78
CA THR A 135 -16.29 20.84 -8.75
C THR A 135 -17.76 21.04 -8.35
N ALA A 136 -18.25 20.31 -7.35
CA ALA A 136 -19.63 20.39 -6.83
C ALA A 136 -19.67 21.05 -5.43
N ALA A 137 -18.92 22.15 -5.26
CA ALA A 137 -19.10 23.07 -4.15
C ALA A 137 -19.86 24.30 -4.67
N GLU A 138 -21.19 24.29 -4.50
CA GLU A 138 -22.03 25.49 -4.48
C GLU A 138 -22.11 26.05 -3.06
#